data_AF-A0AAD5UKR0-F1
#
_entry.id   AF-A0AAD5UKR0-F1
#
_cell.length_a   1.000
_cell.length_b   1.000
_cell.length_c   1.000
_cell.angle_alpha   90.00
_cell.angle_beta   90.00
_cell.angle_gamma   90.00
#
_symmetry.space_group_name_H-M   'P 1'
#
loop_
_entity.id
_entity.type
_entity.pdbx_description
1 polymer ?
#
loop_
_entity_poly.entity_id
_entity_poly.type
_entity_poly.pdbx_seq_one_letter_code
_entity_poly.pdbx_strand_id
1 'polypeptide(L)'
;MEAIDFKYIDEGNANVAVAYTGSNIVYKNKILRIPKKKVDMRKIYENYTYIYNTMLPEYRMNLELIGFEKDFIRELMVKIDKERNRNDELDLACEEGLLMDNLVSGEGSNVLAVEIKPKWGFVPPEYSACRFCLHEELKARKKNIPLGKFCPLDLYSGDFNRILKSVNDLRATPKNNLKIFYQQENITDKPIYIGGKNITNLIASILYQCPVLQNIKHFQEKFHDNVEELYQLKMNLEEHLIHERLSNFMTSVCLKDLSLMISFYVDNTNLSILEEDNHLVESLAKVHLSGGEGAVEGIPFKVTAIDLDYKNESKIAGLKDLEVELKSVCSKKCSLQRYLYISKERNE
;
A
#
# COMPACT_ATOMS: atom_id res chain seq x y z
N MET A 1 15.23 5.54 25.41
CA MET A 1 13.79 5.66 25.08
C MET A 1 13.02 5.30 26.32
N GLU A 2 11.90 5.96 26.63
CA GLU A 2 11.07 5.60 27.79
C GLU A 2 9.70 5.09 27.31
N ALA A 3 9.15 4.04 27.93
CA ALA A 3 7.89 3.43 27.50
C ALA A 3 6.67 4.36 27.64
N ILE A 4 6.76 5.34 28.55
CA ILE A 4 5.70 6.34 28.74
C ILE A 4 5.52 7.25 27.53
N ASP A 5 6.60 7.50 26.79
CA ASP A 5 6.63 8.37 25.61
C ASP A 5 6.04 7.71 24.36
N PHE A 6 5.55 6.48 24.43
CA PHE A 6 4.96 5.79 23.29
C PHE A 6 3.48 5.48 23.52
N LYS A 7 2.66 5.72 22.51
CA LYS A 7 1.22 5.44 22.54
C LYS A 7 0.88 4.35 21.52
N TYR A 8 0.11 3.35 21.94
CA TYR A 8 -0.43 2.35 21.01
C TYR A 8 -1.30 3.01 19.92
N ILE A 9 -1.05 2.66 18.65
CA ILE A 9 -1.84 3.14 17.51
C ILE A 9 -2.64 1.99 16.89
N ASP A 10 -1.94 0.93 16.49
CA ASP A 10 -2.52 -0.16 15.72
C ASP A 10 -1.66 -1.43 15.84
N GLU A 11 -2.23 -2.55 15.43
CA GLU A 11 -1.51 -3.82 15.34
C GLU A 11 -2.01 -4.69 14.18
N GLY A 12 -1.04 -5.32 13.50
CA GLY A 12 -1.29 -6.36 12.53
C GLY A 12 -1.19 -7.77 13.14
N ASN A 13 -1.19 -8.78 12.27
CA ASN A 13 -0.93 -10.16 12.70
C ASN A 13 0.53 -10.40 13.13
N ALA A 14 1.47 -9.58 12.67
CA ALA A 14 2.91 -9.80 12.87
C ALA A 14 3.57 -8.73 13.74
N ASN A 15 3.02 -7.52 13.79
CA ASN A 15 3.68 -6.37 14.40
C ASN A 15 2.68 -5.52 15.18
N VAL A 16 3.16 -4.85 16.22
CA VAL A 16 2.50 -3.71 16.88
C VAL A 16 3.15 -2.42 16.38
N ALA A 17 2.35 -1.36 16.27
CA ALA A 17 2.81 -0.01 15.95
C ALA A 17 2.47 0.96 17.09
N VAL A 18 3.47 1.71 17.55
CA VAL A 18 3.31 2.75 18.57
C VAL A 18 3.83 4.10 18.07
N ALA A 19 3.13 5.19 18.38
CA ALA A 19 3.56 6.55 18.06
C ALA A 19 4.42 7.10 19.19
N TYR A 20 5.48 7.82 18.85
CA TYR A 20 6.18 8.64 19.81
C TYR A 20 5.37 9.90 20.15
N THR A 21 5.20 10.17 21.44
CA THR A 21 4.46 11.31 22.01
C THR A 21 5.30 12.10 23.02
N GLY A 22 6.57 11.75 23.20
CA GLY A 22 7.48 12.49 24.08
C GLY A 22 8.08 13.74 23.43
N SER A 23 9.01 14.38 24.12
CA SER A 23 9.62 15.65 23.71
C SER A 23 10.94 15.51 22.95
N ASN A 24 11.48 14.29 22.82
CA ASN A 24 12.73 14.06 22.13
C ASN A 24 12.57 14.29 20.62
N ILE A 25 13.28 15.29 20.11
CA ILE A 25 13.23 15.71 18.71
C ILE A 25 13.62 14.61 17.72
N VAL A 26 14.46 13.66 18.12
CA VAL A 26 14.91 12.54 17.29
C VAL A 26 13.75 11.60 16.93
N TYR A 27 12.86 11.36 17.89
CA TYR A 27 11.72 10.45 17.71
C TYR A 27 10.43 11.20 17.36
N LYS A 28 10.48 12.53 17.27
CA LYS A 28 9.32 13.35 16.92
C LYS A 28 8.77 12.94 15.56
N ASN A 29 7.45 12.80 15.48
CA ASN A 29 6.73 12.33 14.28
C ASN A 29 7.21 10.94 13.78
N LYS A 30 7.66 10.08 14.68
CA LYS A 30 8.02 8.69 14.35
C LYS A 30 7.00 7.69 14.90
N ILE A 31 6.89 6.58 14.20
CA ILE A 31 6.23 5.36 14.65
C ILE A 31 7.32 4.31 14.86
N LEU A 32 7.19 3.56 15.95
CA LEU A 32 7.98 2.38 16.20
C LEU A 32 7.14 1.14 15.90
N ARG A 33 7.63 0.32 14.97
CA ARG A 33 7.02 -0.95 14.58
C ARG A 33 7.82 -2.11 15.17
N ILE A 34 7.15 -2.92 15.98
CA ILE A 34 7.79 -3.94 16.80
C ILE A 34 7.16 -5.30 16.50
N PRO A 35 7.95 -6.35 16.23
CA PRO A 35 7.41 -7.67 15.95
C PRO A 35 6.79 -8.28 17.21
N LYS A 36 5.69 -9.01 17.02
CA LYS A 36 4.99 -9.73 18.11
C LYS A 36 5.68 -11.02 18.51
N LYS A 37 6.55 -11.55 17.65
CA LYS A 37 7.26 -12.83 17.81
C LYS A 37 8.69 -12.65 17.35
N LYS A 38 9.57 -13.54 17.81
CA LYS A 38 10.96 -13.59 17.35
C LYS A 38 11.04 -13.72 15.82
N VAL A 39 11.65 -12.72 15.19
CA VAL A 39 11.91 -12.65 13.75
C VAL A 39 13.29 -12.02 13.52
N ASP A 40 13.86 -12.24 12.35
CA ASP A 40 15.09 -11.58 11.92
C ASP A 40 14.78 -10.18 11.38
N MET A 41 14.87 -9.17 12.25
CA MET A 41 14.58 -7.78 11.91
C MET A 41 15.59 -7.19 10.94
N ARG A 42 16.86 -7.63 10.98
CA ARG A 42 17.88 -7.22 10.02
C ARG A 42 17.52 -7.69 8.62
N LYS A 43 17.13 -8.95 8.44
CA LYS A 43 16.66 -9.46 7.14
C LYS A 43 15.42 -8.70 6.63
N ILE A 44 14.48 -8.36 7.51
CA ILE A 44 13.32 -7.54 7.15
C ILE A 44 13.77 -6.17 6.65
N TYR A 45 14.64 -5.49 7.40
CA TYR A 45 15.20 -4.19 7.04
C TYR A 45 15.97 -4.21 5.70
N GLU A 46 16.78 -5.24 5.47
CA GLU A 46 17.49 -5.45 4.21
C GLU A 46 16.52 -5.61 3.02
N ASN A 47 15.40 -6.32 3.19
CA ASN A 47 14.38 -6.43 2.15
C ASN A 47 13.71 -5.08 1.84
N TYR A 48 13.37 -4.30 2.86
CA TYR A 48 12.82 -2.95 2.68
C TYR A 48 13.79 -2.06 1.92
N THR A 49 15.04 -2.02 2.37
CA THR A 49 16.09 -1.18 1.76
C THR A 49 16.42 -1.63 0.34
N TYR A 50 16.43 -2.93 0.05
CA TYR A 50 16.59 -3.45 -1.30
C TYR A 50 15.50 -2.94 -2.25
N ILE A 51 14.21 -3.04 -1.86
CA ILE A 51 13.10 -2.57 -2.68
C ILE A 51 13.17 -1.05 -2.86
N TYR A 52 13.38 -0.29 -1.78
CA TYR A 52 13.50 1.16 -1.89
C TYR A 52 14.67 1.57 -2.78
N ASN A 53 15.87 1.07 -2.55
CA ASN A 53 17.06 1.53 -3.27
C ASN A 53 17.06 1.08 -4.74
N THR A 54 16.50 -0.10 -5.04
CA THR A 54 16.57 -0.69 -6.39
C THR A 54 15.35 -0.34 -7.24
N MET A 55 14.17 -0.20 -6.62
CA MET A 55 12.90 -0.15 -7.35
C MET A 55 12.16 1.17 -7.16
N LEU A 56 12.19 1.74 -5.95
CA LEU A 56 11.39 2.89 -5.57
C LEU A 56 12.20 3.98 -4.82
N PRO A 57 13.36 4.42 -5.32
CA PRO A 57 14.29 5.26 -4.55
C PRO A 57 13.71 6.63 -4.20
N GLU A 58 12.90 7.19 -5.10
CA GLU A 58 12.26 8.50 -4.94
C GLU A 58 11.04 8.47 -4.01
N TYR A 59 10.51 7.28 -3.70
CA TYR A 59 9.27 7.08 -2.94
C TYR A 59 9.52 6.41 -1.59
N ARG A 60 10.76 6.43 -1.11
CA ARG A 60 11.15 5.74 0.11
C ARG A 60 10.62 6.46 1.36
N MET A 61 10.15 5.67 2.32
CA MET A 61 9.94 6.14 3.69
C MET A 61 11.28 6.12 4.44
N ASN A 62 11.50 7.07 5.35
CA ASN A 62 12.62 6.93 6.27
C ASN A 62 12.37 5.72 7.19
N LEU A 63 13.35 4.82 7.23
CA LEU A 63 13.29 3.58 7.96
C LEU A 63 14.64 3.33 8.62
N GLU A 64 14.62 3.05 9.91
CA GLU A 64 15.83 2.78 10.69
C GLU A 64 15.62 1.49 11.51
N LEU A 65 16.59 0.58 11.44
CA LEU A 65 16.67 -0.56 12.35
C LEU A 65 17.23 -0.07 13.68
N ILE A 66 16.46 -0.17 14.76
CA ILE A 66 16.88 0.27 16.08
C ILE A 66 16.88 -0.91 17.07
N GLY A 67 17.88 -0.92 17.94
CA GLY A 67 17.97 -1.86 19.06
C GLY A 67 17.23 -1.34 20.30
N PHE A 68 16.76 -2.26 21.14
CA PHE A 68 16.05 -1.96 22.37
C PHE A 68 16.86 -2.33 23.61
N GLU A 69 16.74 -1.49 24.64
CA GLU A 69 17.12 -1.89 25.99
C GLU A 69 16.06 -2.84 26.57
N LYS A 70 16.52 -3.85 27.32
CA LYS A 70 15.66 -4.92 27.86
C LYS A 70 14.51 -4.42 28.73
N ASP A 71 14.78 -3.39 29.54
CA ASP A 71 13.77 -2.85 30.45
C ASP A 71 12.76 -1.98 29.70
N PHE A 72 13.22 -1.16 28.75
CA PHE A 72 12.36 -0.38 27.86
C PHE A 72 11.34 -1.26 27.13
N ILE A 73 11.80 -2.32 26.45
CA ILE A 73 10.90 -3.15 25.64
C ILE A 73 9.90 -3.91 26.50
N ARG A 74 10.33 -4.41 27.67
CA ARG A 74 9.45 -5.11 28.61
C ARG A 74 8.34 -4.19 29.11
N GLU A 75 8.70 -3.00 29.56
CA GLU A 75 7.74 -2.01 30.06
C GLU A 75 6.75 -1.58 28.97
N LEU A 76 7.26 -1.30 27.77
CA LEU A 76 6.44 -0.90 26.63
C LEU A 76 5.46 -2.00 26.24
N MET A 77 5.91 -3.26 26.15
CA MET A 77 5.04 -4.37 25.76
C MET A 77 3.98 -4.68 26.82
N VAL A 78 4.31 -4.58 28.12
CA VAL A 78 3.31 -4.74 29.20
C VAL A 78 2.28 -3.62 29.17
N LYS A 79 2.68 -2.39 28.83
CA LYS A 79 1.75 -1.27 28.64
C LYS A 79 0.83 -1.54 27.44
N ILE A 80 1.40 -1.90 26.28
CA ILE A 80 0.64 -2.24 25.05
C ILE A 80 -0.36 -3.36 25.31
N ASP A 81 0.05 -4.42 26.03
CA ASP A 81 -0.81 -5.58 26.28
C ASP A 81 -2.10 -5.22 27.04
N LYS A 82 -2.06 -4.14 27.84
CA LYS A 82 -3.25 -3.60 28.53
C LYS A 82 -4.14 -2.73 27.65
N GLU A 83 -3.59 -2.14 26.59
CA GLU A 83 -4.27 -1.18 25.71
C GLU A 83 -4.91 -1.85 24.49
N ARG A 84 -4.38 -3.01 24.08
CA ARG A 84 -4.75 -3.69 22.84
C ARG A 84 -6.01 -4.56 22.96
N ASN A 85 -6.64 -4.84 21.82
CA ASN A 85 -7.88 -5.63 21.74
C ASN A 85 -7.64 -7.10 21.31
N ARG A 86 -6.40 -7.56 21.29
CA ARG A 86 -6.03 -8.91 20.85
C ARG A 86 -5.40 -9.72 21.97
N ASN A 87 -5.61 -11.04 21.90
CA ASN A 87 -5.15 -12.00 22.91
C ASN A 87 -3.93 -12.83 22.45
N ASP A 88 -3.27 -12.47 21.34
CA ASP A 88 -2.07 -13.18 20.84
C ASP A 88 -0.81 -12.73 21.58
N GLU A 89 0.06 -13.64 22.02
CA GLU A 89 1.25 -13.31 22.82
C GLU A 89 2.19 -12.27 22.18
N LEU A 90 2.79 -11.40 23.01
CA LEU A 90 3.81 -10.42 22.63
C LEU A 90 5.20 -10.89 23.12
N ASP A 91 6.21 -10.75 22.26
CA ASP A 91 7.60 -11.00 22.61
C ASP A 91 8.17 -9.89 23.49
N LEU A 92 8.16 -10.11 24.81
CA LEU A 92 8.69 -9.18 25.81
C LEU A 92 10.22 -9.09 25.80
N ALA A 93 10.91 -9.93 25.02
CA ALA A 93 12.37 -9.98 24.90
C ALA A 93 12.85 -9.60 23.50
N CYS A 94 11.99 -8.95 22.71
CA CYS A 94 12.36 -8.43 21.40
C CYS A 94 13.54 -7.44 21.51
N GLU A 95 14.59 -7.64 20.71
CA GLU A 95 15.83 -6.85 20.79
C GLU A 95 15.89 -5.72 19.77
N GLU A 96 15.06 -5.78 18.71
CA GLU A 96 15.14 -4.86 17.57
C GLU A 96 13.75 -4.53 17.02
N GLY A 97 13.61 -3.34 16.43
CA GLY A 97 12.41 -2.92 15.72
C GLY A 97 12.71 -1.90 14.64
N LEU A 98 11.65 -1.45 13.96
CA LEU A 98 11.76 -0.46 12.88
C LEU A 98 11.19 0.88 13.32
N LEU A 99 12.04 1.91 13.34
CA LEU A 99 11.63 3.29 13.49
C LEU A 99 11.32 3.87 12.11
N MET A 100 10.14 4.47 11.95
CA MET A 100 9.67 5.00 10.67
C MET A 100 8.94 6.33 10.83
N ASP A 101 8.83 7.09 9.74
CA ASP A 101 8.05 8.32 9.74
C ASP A 101 6.56 8.06 9.99
N ASN A 102 5.94 8.93 10.79
CA ASN A 102 4.50 8.94 10.96
C ASN A 102 3.86 9.72 9.81
N LEU A 103 3.36 9.00 8.81
CA LEU A 103 2.79 9.62 7.60
C LEU A 103 1.36 10.17 7.78
N VAL A 104 0.72 9.92 8.93
CA VAL A 104 -0.66 10.35 9.24
C VAL A 104 -0.73 11.42 10.35
N SER A 105 0.36 11.66 11.08
CA SER A 105 0.45 12.75 12.04
C SER A 105 1.84 13.40 12.04
N GLY A 106 1.90 14.64 11.56
CA GLY A 106 3.03 15.54 11.81
C GLY A 106 2.61 16.66 12.75
N GLU A 107 3.30 16.85 13.87
CA GLU A 107 3.09 18.03 14.74
C GLU A 107 3.37 19.32 13.95
N GLY A 108 2.40 20.23 13.94
CA GLY A 108 2.49 21.53 13.26
C GLY A 108 2.17 21.51 11.76
N SER A 109 1.91 20.35 11.18
CA SER A 109 1.51 20.21 9.78
C SER A 109 0.10 19.64 9.68
N ASN A 110 -0.84 20.43 9.13
CA ASN A 110 -2.14 19.91 8.70
C ASN A 110 -1.89 18.98 7.50
N VAL A 111 -1.60 17.71 7.77
CA VAL A 111 -1.35 16.71 6.73
C VAL A 111 -2.64 15.97 6.43
N LEU A 112 -3.03 15.96 5.17
CA LEU A 112 -4.06 15.08 4.64
C LEU A 112 -3.38 13.93 3.91
N ALA A 113 -3.52 12.72 4.43
CA ALA A 113 -2.83 11.54 3.96
C ALA A 113 -3.79 10.59 3.22
N VAL A 114 -3.50 10.29 1.95
CA VAL A 114 -4.29 9.39 1.11
C VAL A 114 -3.52 8.08 0.90
N GLU A 115 -4.01 6.98 1.45
CA GLU A 115 -3.49 5.63 1.23
C GLU A 115 -4.24 4.95 0.07
N ILE A 116 -3.53 4.55 -0.98
CA ILE A 116 -4.07 3.81 -2.13
C ILE A 116 -3.35 2.46 -2.24
N LYS A 117 -4.08 1.35 -2.34
CA LYS A 117 -3.50 0.04 -2.71
C LYS A 117 -3.73 -0.20 -4.20
N PRO A 118 -2.73 0.05 -5.07
CA PRO A 118 -2.93 0.08 -6.51
C PRO A 118 -3.09 -1.32 -7.12
N LYS A 119 -2.65 -2.38 -6.42
CA LYS A 119 -2.75 -3.79 -6.83
C LYS A 119 -2.00 -4.07 -8.14
N TRP A 120 -2.56 -4.89 -9.04
CA TRP A 120 -1.84 -5.41 -10.21
C TRP A 120 -1.96 -4.46 -11.40
N GLY A 121 -0.84 -3.90 -11.87
CA GLY A 121 -0.81 -2.93 -12.97
C GLY A 121 -0.76 -3.50 -14.38
N PHE A 122 -0.87 -4.82 -14.53
CA PHE A 122 -0.81 -5.50 -15.82
C PHE A 122 -1.72 -6.74 -15.85
N VAL A 123 -1.94 -7.28 -17.05
CA VAL A 123 -2.62 -8.55 -17.27
C VAL A 123 -1.56 -9.64 -17.48
N PRO A 124 -1.45 -10.62 -16.56
CA PRO A 124 -0.51 -11.72 -16.73
C PRO A 124 -0.83 -12.59 -17.96
N PRO A 125 0.17 -13.26 -18.56
CA PRO A 125 -0.03 -14.12 -19.72
C PRO A 125 -1.09 -15.23 -19.53
N GLU A 126 -1.29 -15.68 -18.30
CA GLU A 126 -2.26 -16.72 -17.94
C GLU A 126 -3.71 -16.24 -17.98
N TYR A 127 -3.94 -14.93 -18.12
CA TYR A 127 -5.26 -14.32 -18.04
C TYR A 127 -5.58 -13.50 -19.28
N SER A 128 -6.86 -13.47 -19.64
CA SER A 128 -7.43 -12.54 -20.63
C SER A 128 -8.06 -11.30 -19.98
N ALA A 129 -7.93 -11.18 -18.66
CA ALA A 129 -8.62 -10.21 -17.85
C ALA A 129 -7.80 -9.76 -16.63
N CYS A 130 -8.19 -8.62 -16.05
CA CYS A 130 -7.55 -8.11 -14.83
C CYS A 130 -7.67 -9.12 -13.67
N ARG A 131 -6.53 -9.62 -13.17
CA ARG A 131 -6.45 -10.59 -12.07
C ARG A 131 -7.11 -10.08 -10.79
N PHE A 132 -6.97 -8.79 -10.46
CA PHE A 132 -7.63 -8.20 -9.29
C PHE A 132 -9.16 -8.26 -9.42
N CYS A 133 -9.67 -7.90 -10.59
CA CYS A 133 -11.10 -7.91 -10.86
C CYS A 133 -11.71 -9.32 -10.79
N LEU A 134 -11.03 -10.33 -11.35
CA LEU A 134 -11.43 -11.73 -11.23
C LEU A 134 -11.51 -12.16 -9.75
N HIS A 135 -10.53 -11.74 -8.95
CA HIS A 135 -10.50 -12.06 -7.52
C HIS A 135 -11.61 -11.33 -6.75
N GLU A 136 -11.92 -10.09 -7.09
CA GLU A 136 -13.06 -9.38 -6.49
C GLU A 136 -14.39 -10.05 -6.83
N GLU A 137 -14.57 -10.56 -8.05
CA GLU A 137 -15.75 -11.34 -8.43
C GLU A 137 -15.85 -12.65 -7.65
N LEU A 138 -14.74 -13.38 -7.52
CA LEU A 138 -14.68 -14.61 -6.72
C LEU A 138 -15.08 -14.35 -5.26
N LYS A 139 -14.56 -13.28 -4.64
CA LYS A 139 -14.95 -12.88 -3.27
C LYS A 139 -16.41 -12.47 -3.20
N ALA A 140 -16.91 -11.69 -4.16
CA ALA A 140 -18.29 -11.25 -4.23
C ALA A 140 -19.24 -12.45 -4.26
N ARG A 141 -18.96 -13.44 -5.11
CA ARG A 141 -19.72 -14.70 -5.20
C ARG A 141 -19.64 -15.52 -3.91
N LYS A 142 -18.43 -15.71 -3.36
CA LYS A 142 -18.23 -16.52 -2.13
C LYS A 142 -18.87 -15.90 -0.88
N LYS A 143 -18.83 -14.57 -0.75
CA LYS A 143 -19.32 -13.84 0.43
C LYS A 143 -20.72 -13.22 0.25
N ASN A 144 -21.30 -13.34 -0.95
CA ASN A 144 -22.55 -12.67 -1.33
C ASN A 144 -22.54 -11.15 -1.04
N ILE A 145 -21.45 -10.48 -1.43
CA ILE A 145 -21.27 -9.02 -1.23
C ILE A 145 -21.22 -8.28 -2.57
N PRO A 146 -21.55 -6.98 -2.59
CA PRO A 146 -21.43 -6.17 -3.79
C PRO A 146 -20.01 -6.15 -4.38
N LEU A 147 -19.95 -6.22 -5.71
CA LEU A 147 -18.72 -6.09 -6.45
C LEU A 147 -18.18 -4.65 -6.35
N GLY A 148 -16.86 -4.51 -6.18
CA GLY A 148 -16.22 -3.20 -6.19
C GLY A 148 -16.17 -2.60 -7.59
N LYS A 149 -16.09 -1.27 -7.68
CA LYS A 149 -15.94 -0.58 -8.96
C LYS A 149 -14.47 -0.36 -9.33
N PHE A 150 -13.51 -0.52 -8.45
CA PHE A 150 -12.11 -0.25 -8.78
C PHE A 150 -11.51 -1.29 -9.77
N CYS A 151 -10.81 -0.81 -10.81
CA CYS A 151 -9.99 -1.62 -11.70
C CYS A 151 -8.56 -1.06 -11.74
N PRO A 152 -7.54 -1.80 -11.28
CA PRO A 152 -6.15 -1.37 -11.35
C PRO A 152 -5.68 -0.97 -12.75
N LEU A 153 -6.14 -1.65 -13.80
CA LEU A 153 -5.68 -1.34 -15.17
C LEU A 153 -6.11 0.06 -15.64
N ASP A 154 -7.18 0.63 -15.06
CA ASP A 154 -7.55 2.03 -15.31
C ASP A 154 -6.58 2.98 -14.59
N LEU A 155 -6.17 2.65 -13.36
CA LEU A 155 -5.18 3.41 -12.59
C LEU A 155 -3.78 3.41 -13.23
N TYR A 156 -3.36 2.29 -13.81
CA TYR A 156 -2.06 2.13 -14.47
C TYR A 156 -2.08 2.47 -15.97
N SER A 157 -3.17 3.05 -16.48
CA SER A 157 -3.38 3.22 -17.91
C SER A 157 -2.48 4.26 -18.59
N GLY A 158 -1.96 5.22 -17.83
CA GLY A 158 -1.30 6.40 -18.40
C GLY A 158 -2.26 7.35 -19.14
N ASP A 159 -3.57 7.12 -19.06
CA ASP A 159 -4.60 8.01 -19.58
C ASP A 159 -5.29 8.73 -18.41
N PHE A 160 -5.25 10.07 -18.41
CA PHE A 160 -5.78 10.86 -17.29
C PHE A 160 -7.25 10.56 -17.00
N ASN A 161 -8.10 10.40 -18.02
CA ASN A 161 -9.53 10.16 -17.83
C ASN A 161 -9.80 8.79 -17.20
N ARG A 162 -9.06 7.77 -17.61
CA ARG A 162 -9.12 6.43 -17.00
C ARG A 162 -8.57 6.42 -15.58
N ILE A 163 -7.48 7.13 -15.31
CA ILE A 163 -6.94 7.30 -13.95
C ILE A 163 -7.97 8.00 -13.05
N LEU A 164 -8.53 9.12 -13.50
CA LEU A 164 -9.56 9.87 -12.78
C LEU A 164 -10.79 9.01 -12.49
N LYS A 165 -11.29 8.30 -13.52
CA LYS A 165 -12.36 7.30 -13.35
C LYS A 165 -11.97 6.25 -12.29
N SER A 166 -10.75 5.75 -12.30
CA SER A 166 -10.28 4.77 -11.33
C SER A 166 -10.23 5.31 -9.90
N VAL A 167 -9.83 6.57 -9.72
CA VAL A 167 -9.83 7.24 -8.42
C VAL A 167 -11.25 7.50 -7.93
N ASN A 168 -12.16 7.88 -8.82
CA ASN A 168 -13.60 8.00 -8.52
C ASN A 168 -14.22 6.65 -8.15
N ASP A 169 -13.83 5.56 -8.83
CA ASP A 169 -14.26 4.20 -8.51
C ASP A 169 -13.72 3.73 -7.14
N LEU A 170 -12.48 4.09 -6.78
CA LEU A 170 -11.92 3.90 -5.44
C LEU A 170 -12.74 4.65 -4.40
N ARG A 171 -13.07 5.92 -4.64
CA ARG A 171 -13.90 6.72 -3.73
C ARG A 171 -15.32 6.17 -3.55
N ALA A 172 -15.94 5.70 -4.62
CA ALA A 172 -17.29 5.14 -4.57
C ALA A 172 -17.34 3.78 -3.86
N THR A 173 -16.24 3.01 -3.90
CA THR A 173 -16.14 1.71 -3.23
C THR A 173 -14.74 1.50 -2.61
N PRO A 174 -14.41 2.20 -1.50
CA PRO A 174 -13.03 2.25 -0.96
C PRO A 174 -12.48 0.87 -0.58
N LYS A 175 -13.33 0.03 0.02
CA LYS A 175 -12.96 -1.28 0.58
C LYS A 175 -11.65 -1.16 1.38
N ASN A 176 -10.63 -1.95 1.05
CA ASN A 176 -9.28 -1.83 1.63
C ASN A 176 -8.27 -1.26 0.61
N ASN A 177 -8.76 -0.60 -0.44
CA ASN A 177 -7.95 -0.04 -1.53
C ASN A 177 -7.77 1.48 -1.43
N LEU A 178 -8.62 2.18 -0.66
CA LEU A 178 -8.49 3.60 -0.40
C LEU A 178 -8.77 3.89 1.09
N LYS A 179 -7.91 4.69 1.71
CA LYS A 179 -8.19 5.36 2.98
C LYS A 179 -7.69 6.80 2.92
N ILE A 180 -8.41 7.72 3.55
CA ILE A 180 -8.00 9.12 3.67
C ILE A 180 -8.04 9.52 5.14
N PHE A 181 -6.93 10.07 5.61
CA PHE A 181 -6.76 10.51 6.99
C PHE A 181 -6.49 12.01 7.05
N TYR A 182 -7.09 12.67 8.02
CA TYR A 182 -6.77 14.05 8.38
C TYR A 182 -6.79 14.16 9.90
N GLN A 183 -5.72 14.70 10.49
CA GLN A 183 -5.58 14.79 11.95
C GLN A 183 -5.83 13.44 12.66
N GLN A 184 -5.32 12.34 12.09
CA GLN A 184 -5.51 10.95 12.56
C GLN A 184 -6.95 10.41 12.45
N GLU A 185 -7.92 11.21 12.01
CA GLU A 185 -9.27 10.76 11.74
C GLU A 185 -9.39 10.17 10.34
N ASN A 186 -10.05 9.02 10.22
CA ASN A 186 -10.43 8.47 8.93
C ASN A 186 -11.63 9.26 8.37
N ILE A 187 -11.40 9.97 7.28
CA ILE A 187 -12.38 10.81 6.57
C ILE A 187 -12.67 10.30 5.15
N THR A 188 -12.43 9.01 4.90
CA THR A 188 -12.53 8.37 3.57
C THR A 188 -13.88 8.57 2.91
N ASP A 189 -14.97 8.68 3.67
CA ASP A 189 -16.32 8.80 3.13
C ASP A 189 -16.76 10.27 2.94
N LYS A 190 -15.98 11.24 3.42
CA LYS A 190 -16.33 12.66 3.33
C LYS A 190 -15.90 13.24 1.98
N PRO A 191 -16.68 14.11 1.32
CA PRO A 191 -16.21 14.98 0.24
C PRO A 191 -15.07 15.88 0.71
N ILE A 192 -13.97 15.94 -0.04
CA ILE A 192 -12.74 16.64 0.34
C ILE A 192 -12.30 17.53 -0.83
N TYR A 193 -12.04 18.79 -0.51
CA TYR A 193 -11.54 19.80 -1.43
C TYR A 193 -10.29 20.46 -0.86
N ILE A 194 -9.27 20.64 -1.68
CA ILE A 194 -8.07 21.41 -1.34
C ILE A 194 -7.86 22.48 -2.40
N GLY A 195 -7.79 23.75 -2.00
CA GLY A 195 -7.70 24.89 -2.92
C GLY A 195 -8.89 24.98 -3.88
N GLY A 196 -10.08 24.54 -3.44
CA GLY A 196 -11.30 24.50 -4.27
C GLY A 196 -11.33 23.37 -5.31
N LYS A 197 -10.36 22.44 -5.31
CA LYS A 197 -10.32 21.27 -6.20
C LYS A 197 -10.70 20.01 -5.44
N ASN A 198 -11.51 19.15 -6.05
CA ASN A 198 -11.84 17.85 -5.49
C ASN A 198 -10.57 17.00 -5.33
N ILE A 199 -10.46 16.30 -4.20
CA ILE A 199 -9.31 15.43 -3.90
C ILE A 199 -9.07 14.37 -4.97
N THR A 200 -10.12 13.85 -5.63
CA THR A 200 -10.00 12.85 -6.69
C THR A 200 -9.22 13.39 -7.88
N ASN A 201 -9.51 14.62 -8.26
CA ASN A 201 -8.84 15.33 -9.34
C ASN A 201 -7.38 15.58 -9.02
N LEU A 202 -7.05 15.95 -7.78
CA LEU A 202 -5.68 16.16 -7.33
C LEU A 202 -4.89 14.84 -7.33
N ILE A 203 -5.45 13.78 -6.75
CA ILE A 203 -4.85 12.43 -6.75
C ILE A 203 -4.61 11.97 -8.20
N ALA A 204 -5.61 12.07 -9.08
CA ALA A 204 -5.49 11.64 -10.46
C ALA A 204 -4.41 12.43 -11.22
N SER A 205 -4.34 13.75 -10.98
CA SER A 205 -3.32 14.61 -11.60
C SER A 205 -1.91 14.26 -11.14
N ILE A 206 -1.72 13.96 -9.85
CA ILE A 206 -0.45 13.48 -9.29
C ILE A 206 -0.09 12.13 -9.91
N LEU A 207 -0.99 11.15 -9.88
CA LEU A 207 -0.72 9.79 -10.39
C LEU A 207 -0.51 9.74 -11.90
N TYR A 208 -1.08 10.69 -12.65
CA TYR A 208 -0.84 10.84 -14.09
C TYR A 208 0.55 11.40 -14.40
N GLN A 209 1.03 12.38 -13.62
CA GLN A 209 2.30 13.07 -13.87
C GLN A 209 3.50 12.44 -13.12
N CYS A 210 3.26 11.71 -12.03
CA CYS A 210 4.28 11.05 -11.22
C CYS A 210 4.58 9.64 -11.75
N PRO A 211 5.85 9.26 -12.02
CA PRO A 211 6.18 7.98 -12.63
C PRO A 211 6.06 6.77 -11.69
N VAL A 212 5.55 6.95 -10.46
CA VAL A 212 5.49 5.92 -9.42
C VAL A 212 4.76 4.66 -9.87
N LEU A 213 3.63 4.80 -10.58
CA LEU A 213 2.85 3.66 -11.06
C LEU A 213 3.57 2.91 -12.18
N GLN A 214 4.25 3.63 -13.07
CA GLN A 214 5.06 3.04 -14.14
C GLN A 214 6.24 2.26 -13.57
N ASN A 215 6.92 2.82 -12.55
CA ASN A 215 8.02 2.14 -11.86
C ASN A 215 7.54 0.87 -11.16
N ILE A 216 6.42 0.93 -10.42
CA ILE A 216 5.83 -0.25 -9.79
C ILE A 216 5.45 -1.30 -10.84
N LYS A 217 4.75 -0.90 -11.90
CA LYS A 217 4.31 -1.81 -12.97
C LYS A 217 5.51 -2.52 -13.62
N HIS A 218 6.57 -1.78 -13.94
CA HIS A 218 7.79 -2.33 -14.53
C HIS A 218 8.34 -3.50 -13.71
N PHE A 219 8.49 -3.34 -12.39
CA PHE A 219 8.99 -4.41 -11.53
C PHE A 219 7.96 -5.50 -11.24
N GLN A 220 6.67 -5.17 -11.21
CA GLN A 220 5.61 -6.17 -11.13
C GLN A 220 5.65 -7.14 -12.33
N GLU A 221 5.87 -6.62 -13.55
CA GLU A 221 6.00 -7.39 -14.79
C GLU A 221 7.35 -8.12 -14.86
N LYS A 222 8.46 -7.41 -14.61
CA LYS A 222 9.83 -7.97 -14.66
C LYS A 222 10.00 -9.20 -13.76
N PHE A 223 9.40 -9.15 -12.57
CA PHE A 223 9.49 -10.24 -11.59
C PHE A 223 8.24 -11.10 -11.54
N HIS A 224 7.33 -10.96 -12.51
CA HIS A 224 6.19 -11.85 -12.60
C HIS A 224 6.64 -13.27 -12.95
N ASP A 225 5.95 -14.24 -12.35
CA ASP A 225 6.16 -15.65 -12.63
C ASP A 225 4.85 -16.42 -12.51
N ASN A 226 4.80 -17.55 -13.20
CA ASN A 226 3.70 -18.49 -13.13
C ASN A 226 3.80 -19.28 -11.81
N VAL A 227 2.89 -19.00 -10.88
CA VAL A 227 2.95 -19.59 -9.54
C VAL A 227 2.77 -21.12 -9.54
N GLU A 228 2.05 -21.68 -10.52
CA GLU A 228 1.86 -23.13 -10.63
C GLU A 228 3.16 -23.81 -11.03
N GLU A 229 3.85 -23.29 -12.05
CA GLU A 229 5.17 -23.76 -12.44
C GLU A 229 6.20 -23.57 -11.32
N LEU A 230 6.24 -22.37 -10.73
CA LEU A 230 7.17 -22.06 -9.64
C LEU A 230 6.97 -23.00 -8.44
N TYR A 231 5.73 -23.31 -8.10
CA TYR A 231 5.42 -24.28 -7.05
C TYR A 231 5.94 -25.69 -7.40
N GLN A 232 5.77 -26.15 -8.65
CA GLN A 232 6.32 -27.44 -9.08
C GLN A 232 7.84 -27.48 -9.01
N LEU A 233 8.52 -26.42 -9.46
CA LEU A 233 9.97 -26.34 -9.37
C LEU A 233 10.44 -26.36 -7.91
N LYS A 234 9.75 -25.64 -7.02
CA LYS A 234 10.03 -25.66 -5.58
C LYS A 234 9.92 -27.04 -4.94
N MET A 235 9.03 -27.90 -5.45
CA MET A 235 8.87 -29.26 -4.92
C MET A 235 9.88 -30.26 -5.46
N ASN A 236 10.46 -30.00 -6.63
CA ASN A 236 11.28 -30.98 -7.35
C ASN A 236 12.77 -30.60 -7.45
N LEU A 237 13.13 -29.34 -7.20
CA LEU A 237 14.51 -28.85 -7.30
C LEU A 237 15.05 -28.41 -5.94
N GLU A 238 16.37 -28.44 -5.80
CA GLU A 238 17.06 -27.86 -4.65
C GLU A 238 16.88 -26.33 -4.63
N GLU A 239 16.73 -25.76 -3.43
CA GLU A 239 16.38 -24.35 -3.22
C GLU A 239 17.38 -23.39 -3.90
N HIS A 240 18.67 -23.72 -3.87
CA HIS A 240 19.71 -22.86 -4.45
C HIS A 240 19.58 -22.68 -5.97
N LEU A 241 18.96 -23.64 -6.68
CA LEU A 241 18.74 -23.59 -8.13
C LEU A 241 17.60 -22.65 -8.52
N ILE A 242 16.69 -22.36 -7.58
CA ILE A 242 15.47 -21.58 -7.82
C ILE A 242 15.38 -20.32 -6.94
N HIS A 243 16.36 -20.09 -6.06
CA HIS A 243 16.35 -19.02 -5.07
C HIS A 243 16.12 -17.64 -5.69
N GLU A 244 16.82 -17.31 -6.78
CA GLU A 244 16.63 -16.02 -7.46
C GLU A 244 15.20 -15.87 -8.01
N ARG A 245 14.68 -16.93 -8.64
CA ARG A 245 13.33 -16.96 -9.22
C ARG A 245 12.26 -16.81 -8.14
N LEU A 246 12.41 -17.54 -7.02
CA LEU A 246 11.57 -17.39 -5.83
C LEU A 246 11.65 -15.97 -5.26
N SER A 247 12.86 -15.43 -5.15
CA SER A 247 13.07 -14.10 -4.57
C SER A 247 12.43 -12.99 -5.41
N ASN A 248 12.62 -13.05 -6.73
CA ASN A 248 11.96 -12.16 -7.67
C ASN A 248 10.44 -12.29 -7.57
N PHE A 249 9.90 -13.52 -7.60
CA PHE A 249 8.46 -13.74 -7.50
C PHE A 249 7.87 -13.15 -6.19
N MET A 250 8.51 -13.40 -5.05
CA MET A 250 8.04 -12.89 -3.76
C MET A 250 8.15 -11.36 -3.67
N THR A 251 9.16 -10.76 -4.31
CA THR A 251 9.26 -9.31 -4.53
C THR A 251 8.08 -8.80 -5.35
N SER A 252 7.74 -9.46 -6.46
CA SER A 252 6.57 -9.12 -7.27
C SER A 252 5.27 -9.18 -6.46
N VAL A 253 5.10 -10.21 -5.63
CA VAL A 253 3.94 -10.33 -4.72
C VAL A 253 3.88 -9.16 -3.73
N CYS A 254 5.02 -8.72 -3.21
CA CYS A 254 5.11 -7.53 -2.36
C CYS A 254 4.65 -6.27 -3.12
N LEU A 255 5.19 -6.04 -4.32
CA LEU A 255 4.82 -4.88 -5.16
C LEU A 255 3.36 -4.87 -5.59
N LYS A 256 2.69 -6.03 -5.65
CA LYS A 256 1.26 -6.20 -5.95
C LYS A 256 0.35 -5.94 -4.74
N ASP A 257 0.91 -5.83 -3.54
CA ASP A 257 0.16 -5.64 -2.30
C ASP A 257 0.60 -4.42 -1.47
N LEU A 258 1.60 -3.67 -1.94
CA LEU A 258 2.03 -2.40 -1.35
C LEU A 258 0.91 -1.36 -1.33
N SER A 259 1.13 -0.30 -0.56
CA SER A 259 0.29 0.90 -0.55
C SER A 259 1.10 2.13 -0.95
N LEU A 260 0.49 3.07 -1.66
CA LEU A 260 1.00 4.40 -1.92
C LEU A 260 0.33 5.38 -0.97
N MET A 261 1.14 6.11 -0.21
CA MET A 261 0.70 7.21 0.63
C MET A 261 0.99 8.54 -0.08
N ILE A 262 -0.05 9.32 -0.38
CA ILE A 262 0.06 10.69 -0.88
C ILE A 262 -0.27 11.64 0.27
N SER A 263 0.73 12.31 0.81
CA SER A 263 0.60 13.28 1.89
C SER A 263 0.52 14.69 1.30
N PHE A 264 -0.61 15.36 1.47
CA PHE A 264 -0.79 16.78 1.15
C PHE A 264 -0.51 17.63 2.39
N TYR A 265 0.29 18.67 2.24
CA TYR A 265 0.57 19.64 3.30
C TYR A 265 -0.37 20.83 3.12
N VAL A 266 -1.47 20.83 3.87
CA VAL A 266 -2.56 21.80 3.73
C VAL A 266 -2.50 22.86 4.84
N ASP A 267 -3.32 23.90 4.73
CA ASP A 267 -3.63 24.81 5.83
C ASP A 267 -5.15 24.85 6.06
N ASN A 268 -5.58 25.37 7.20
CA ASN A 268 -7.03 25.43 7.51
C ASN A 268 -7.79 26.37 6.56
N THR A 269 -7.10 27.20 5.76
CA THR A 269 -7.75 28.14 4.82
C THR A 269 -7.99 27.55 3.45
N ASN A 270 -7.24 26.51 3.05
CA ASN A 270 -7.37 25.87 1.74
C ASN A 270 -8.02 24.49 1.78
N LEU A 271 -8.21 23.87 2.96
CA LEU A 271 -8.92 22.60 3.11
C LEU A 271 -10.41 22.83 3.37
N SER A 272 -11.27 22.14 2.62
CA SER A 272 -12.70 22.06 2.88
C SER A 272 -13.17 20.62 2.89
N ILE A 273 -13.79 20.19 3.99
CA ILE A 273 -14.42 18.88 4.16
C ILE A 273 -15.91 19.12 4.31
N LEU A 274 -16.72 18.62 3.37
CA LEU A 274 -18.16 18.90 3.30
C LEU A 274 -18.98 17.68 3.71
N GLU A 275 -20.27 17.87 3.99
CA GLU A 275 -21.23 16.78 4.21
C GLU A 275 -21.76 16.21 2.88
N GLU A 276 -21.84 17.04 1.84
CA GLU A 276 -22.36 16.68 0.52
C GLU A 276 -21.37 17.08 -0.60
N ASP A 277 -21.42 16.33 -1.70
CA ASP A 277 -20.51 16.54 -2.84
C ASP A 277 -21.03 17.63 -3.77
N ASN A 278 -20.23 18.66 -3.98
CA ASN A 278 -20.53 19.69 -4.97
C ASN A 278 -19.98 19.23 -6.33
N HIS A 279 -20.85 18.97 -7.30
CA HIS A 279 -20.45 18.59 -8.66
C HIS A 279 -19.62 19.70 -9.35
N LEU A 280 -18.32 19.71 -9.11
CA LEU A 280 -17.36 20.58 -9.78
C LEU A 280 -16.83 19.90 -11.05
N VAL A 281 -16.44 20.72 -12.03
CA VAL A 281 -15.80 20.25 -13.26
C VAL A 281 -14.39 19.75 -12.93
N GLU A 282 -14.16 18.46 -13.09
CA GLU A 282 -12.85 17.82 -12.95
C GLU A 282 -11.98 18.12 -14.19
N SER A 283 -10.72 18.50 -14.00
CA SER A 283 -9.77 18.86 -15.06
C SER A 283 -8.34 18.66 -14.58
N LEU A 284 -7.46 18.22 -15.48
CA LEU A 284 -6.05 17.95 -15.17
C LEU A 284 -5.38 19.17 -14.50
N ALA A 285 -4.93 18.98 -13.26
CA ALA A 285 -4.21 19.99 -12.49
C ALA A 285 -2.71 19.99 -12.83
N LYS A 286 -2.09 21.16 -12.78
CA LYS A 286 -0.65 21.31 -13.01
C LYS A 286 0.14 20.76 -11.83
N VAL A 287 1.07 19.84 -12.10
CA VAL A 287 1.97 19.28 -11.10
C VAL A 287 3.41 19.68 -11.41
N HIS A 288 4.13 20.19 -10.41
CA HIS A 288 5.58 20.36 -10.46
C HIS A 288 6.21 19.27 -9.59
N LEU A 289 7.08 18.44 -10.19
CA LEU A 289 7.70 17.29 -9.53
C LEU A 289 9.20 17.48 -9.32
N SER A 290 9.69 16.95 -8.20
CA SER A 290 11.09 16.72 -7.90
C SER A 290 11.22 15.37 -7.20
N GLY A 291 11.29 14.29 -7.99
CA GLY A 291 11.23 12.91 -7.50
C GLY A 291 9.82 12.56 -6.98
N GLY A 292 9.73 12.01 -5.77
CA GLY A 292 8.47 11.66 -5.12
C GLY A 292 7.75 12.82 -4.44
N GLU A 293 8.24 14.05 -4.58
CA GLU A 293 7.73 15.24 -3.89
C GLU A 293 7.44 16.35 -4.90
N GLY A 294 6.55 17.29 -4.55
CA GLY A 294 6.20 18.36 -5.48
C GLY A 294 5.07 19.27 -5.00
N ALA A 295 4.48 19.98 -5.95
CA ALA A 295 3.28 20.78 -5.72
C ALA A 295 2.25 20.61 -6.85
N VAL A 296 0.99 20.37 -6.49
CA VAL A 296 -0.16 20.32 -7.41
C VAL A 296 -1.01 21.56 -7.20
N GLU A 297 -1.16 22.42 -8.21
CA GLU A 297 -1.79 23.75 -8.06
C GLU A 297 -1.22 24.57 -6.87
N GLY A 298 0.09 24.44 -6.62
CA GLY A 298 0.75 25.11 -5.49
C GLY A 298 0.57 24.41 -4.13
N ILE A 299 -0.23 23.35 -4.03
CA ILE A 299 -0.39 22.55 -2.81
C ILE A 299 0.78 21.55 -2.72
N PRO A 300 1.65 21.65 -1.70
CA PRO A 300 2.76 20.72 -1.55
C PRO A 300 2.28 19.31 -1.27
N PHE A 301 2.94 18.31 -1.86
CA PHE A 301 2.66 16.90 -1.59
C PHE A 301 3.93 16.03 -1.61
N LYS A 302 3.80 14.85 -1.00
CA LYS A 302 4.80 13.78 -1.05
C LYS A 302 4.14 12.43 -1.30
N VAL A 303 4.71 11.64 -2.19
CA VAL A 303 4.33 10.25 -2.48
C VAL A 303 5.33 9.31 -1.83
N THR A 304 4.84 8.39 -1.01
CA THR A 304 5.65 7.39 -0.29
C THR A 304 5.07 5.99 -0.52
N ALA A 305 5.91 5.02 -0.87
CA ALA A 305 5.52 3.62 -0.90
C ALA A 305 5.66 3.01 0.50
N ILE A 306 4.63 2.30 0.97
CA ILE A 306 4.59 1.62 2.27
C ILE A 306 4.06 0.20 2.12
N ASP A 307 3.96 -0.54 3.23
CA ASP A 307 3.51 -1.95 3.26
C ASP A 307 4.40 -2.91 2.44
N LEU A 308 5.71 -2.62 2.34
CA LEU A 308 6.69 -3.44 1.62
C LEU A 308 7.15 -4.70 2.38
N ASP A 309 6.30 -5.25 3.25
CA ASP A 309 6.61 -6.48 3.98
C ASP A 309 6.82 -7.64 2.99
N TYR A 310 8.05 -8.15 2.96
CA TYR A 310 8.39 -9.32 2.16
C TYR A 310 7.50 -10.50 2.58
N LYS A 311 6.78 -11.09 1.63
CA LYS A 311 5.89 -12.21 1.94
C LYS A 311 6.73 -13.49 2.06
N ASN A 312 6.37 -14.36 2.99
CA ASN A 312 7.04 -15.65 3.19
C ASN A 312 6.68 -16.66 2.07
N GLU A 313 7.64 -17.46 1.63
CA GLU A 313 7.46 -18.48 0.57
C GLU A 313 6.39 -19.54 0.89
N SER A 314 6.07 -19.77 2.15
CA SER A 314 4.92 -20.60 2.57
C SER A 314 3.60 -20.15 1.93
N LYS A 315 3.49 -18.90 1.49
CA LYS A 315 2.32 -18.40 0.76
C LYS A 315 2.20 -18.93 -0.66
N ILE A 316 3.27 -19.47 -1.27
CA ILE A 316 3.26 -19.92 -2.67
C ILE A 316 2.19 -21.00 -2.89
N ALA A 317 2.05 -21.96 -1.97
CA ALA A 317 1.03 -22.99 -2.06
C ALA A 317 -0.40 -22.40 -2.12
N GLY A 318 -0.71 -21.48 -1.20
CA GLY A 318 -2.02 -20.82 -1.17
C GLY A 318 -2.26 -19.87 -2.36
N LEU A 319 -1.20 -19.26 -2.89
CA LEU A 319 -1.29 -18.48 -4.14
C LEU A 319 -1.61 -19.38 -5.32
N LYS A 320 -0.94 -20.54 -5.44
CA LYS A 320 -1.22 -21.55 -6.47
C LYS A 320 -2.69 -22.01 -6.41
N ASP A 321 -3.20 -22.35 -5.22
CA ASP A 321 -4.60 -22.76 -5.07
C ASP A 321 -5.57 -21.63 -5.48
N LEU A 322 -5.25 -20.37 -5.15
CA LEU A 322 -6.03 -19.22 -5.58
C LEU A 322 -6.02 -19.03 -7.11
N GLU A 323 -4.89 -19.18 -7.80
CA GLU A 323 -4.85 -19.03 -9.26
C GLU A 323 -5.69 -20.12 -9.96
N VAL A 324 -5.73 -21.35 -9.43
CA VAL A 324 -6.64 -22.41 -9.90
C VAL A 324 -8.11 -21.99 -9.78
N GLU A 325 -8.51 -21.41 -8.64
CA GLU A 325 -9.86 -20.89 -8.47
C GLU A 325 -10.17 -19.75 -9.44
N LEU A 326 -9.23 -18.82 -9.67
CA LEU A 326 -9.42 -17.68 -10.58
C LEU A 326 -9.61 -18.12 -12.03
N LYS A 327 -8.85 -19.11 -12.51
CA LYS A 327 -9.02 -19.70 -13.85
C LYS A 327 -10.42 -20.29 -14.03
N SER A 328 -11.02 -20.85 -12.97
CA SER A 328 -12.40 -21.37 -13.01
C SER A 328 -13.47 -20.27 -13.14
N VAL A 329 -13.19 -19.06 -12.66
CA VAL A 329 -14.06 -17.88 -12.85
C VAL A 329 -13.93 -17.36 -14.27
N CYS A 330 -12.69 -17.26 -14.77
CA CYS A 330 -12.40 -16.75 -16.11
C CYS A 330 -13.08 -17.57 -17.24
N SER A 331 -13.13 -18.90 -17.11
CA SER A 331 -13.74 -19.78 -18.12
C SER A 331 -15.28 -19.73 -18.15
N LYS A 332 -15.92 -19.41 -17.03
CA LYS A 332 -17.38 -19.30 -16.93
C LYS A 332 -17.81 -17.89 -17.32
N LYS A 333 -17.95 -17.61 -18.64
CA LYS A 333 -18.47 -16.35 -19.24
C LYS A 333 -18.72 -15.26 -18.19
N CYS A 334 -17.66 -14.53 -17.81
CA CYS A 334 -17.79 -13.36 -16.93
C CYS A 334 -18.89 -12.47 -17.51
N SER A 335 -19.93 -12.20 -16.72
CA SER A 335 -21.09 -11.39 -17.13
C SER A 335 -20.76 -9.90 -17.33
N LEU A 336 -19.49 -9.53 -17.25
CA LEU A 336 -19.01 -8.15 -17.18
C LEU A 336 -17.96 -7.90 -18.26
N GLN A 337 -18.34 -7.15 -19.29
CA GLN A 337 -17.46 -6.66 -20.36
C GLN A 337 -16.26 -5.83 -19.84
N ARG A 338 -16.35 -5.35 -18.59
CA ARG A 338 -15.32 -4.56 -17.89
C ARG A 338 -13.96 -5.28 -17.77
N TYR A 339 -13.94 -6.60 -17.90
CA TYR A 339 -12.77 -7.41 -17.56
C TYR A 339 -11.90 -7.78 -18.74
N LEU A 340 -12.44 -7.77 -19.96
CA LEU A 340 -11.69 -8.20 -21.12
C LEU A 340 -10.69 -7.11 -21.50
N TYR A 341 -9.42 -7.38 -21.22
CA TYR A 341 -8.33 -6.67 -21.87
C TYR A 341 -8.26 -7.24 -23.29
N ILE A 342 -9.22 -6.84 -24.14
CA ILE A 342 -9.15 -7.16 -25.56
C ILE A 342 -7.89 -6.47 -26.05
N SER A 343 -6.98 -7.28 -26.58
CA SER A 343 -5.65 -7.02 -27.11
C SER A 343 -5.60 -5.97 -28.23
N LYS A 344 -6.21 -4.80 -28.04
CA LYS A 344 -6.12 -3.69 -29.00
C LYS A 344 -4.82 -2.89 -28.84
N GLU A 345 -4.14 -2.99 -27.70
CA GLU A 345 -2.89 -2.24 -27.42
C GLU A 345 -1.59 -3.02 -27.69
N ARG A 346 -1.65 -4.26 -28.22
CA ARG A 346 -0.45 -5.01 -28.63
C ARG A 346 -0.08 -4.84 -30.11
N ASN A 347 -0.82 -4.00 -30.85
CA ASN A 347 -0.66 -3.79 -32.29
C ASN A 347 -0.48 -2.29 -32.66
N GLU A 348 0.29 -1.54 -31.87
CA GLU A 348 0.86 -0.25 -32.32
C GLU A 348 2.35 -0.19 -32.01
#